data_AF-A0AAU3BKT5-F1
#
_entry.id   AF-A0AAU3BKT5-F1
#
_cell.length_a   1.000
_cell.length_b   1.000
_cell.length_c   1.000
_cell.angle_alpha   90.00
_cell.angle_beta   90.00
_cell.angle_gamma   90.00
#
_symmetry.space_group_name_H-M   'P 1'
#
loop_
_entity.id
_entity.type
_entity.pdbx_description
1 polymer ?
#
loop_
_entity_poly.entity_id
_entity_poly.type
_entity_poly.pdbx_seq_one_letter_code
_entity_poly.pdbx_strand_id
1 'polypeptide(L)'
;MEDSEVVAAIWKITDSSFESGPPVILEAPEGTSLTGLLAEVGGRAGRPRNLAADGFTDPSLTERTGLPLVEPFGDELLEMRGWAYGSHWIGCGRVVTSRRERTVVVVATREDPAVSVTGEREDPAVTGFPEDASWAEKLRILTDWDPVPQRAVDWPAVEAALGTSLPSDYKEIVDLFGPGGFDEQVDLLVPGALGMDLVDWAKSDGDAADLWDPYASYPALRGLLRWGASEQEFDFVWQTGTANPDDWPVLVGLFGDWERFDCGLGEFLVRMLTDVQYGFPTSRQHVHFFQSHDLRSVEG
;
A
#
# COMPACT_ATOMS: atom_id res chain seq x y z
N MET A 1 12.75 12.27 -21.74
CA MET A 1 12.02 13.55 -21.79
C MET A 1 10.61 13.34 -22.36
N GLU A 2 10.43 12.44 -23.35
CA GLU A 2 9.10 12.05 -23.86
C GLU A 2 8.36 11.03 -22.96
N ASP A 3 9.08 10.08 -22.33
CA ASP A 3 8.52 9.18 -21.28
C ASP A 3 7.81 9.97 -20.15
N SER A 4 8.32 11.16 -19.85
CA SER A 4 7.79 12.06 -18.82
C SER A 4 6.41 12.66 -19.17
N GLU A 5 6.01 12.74 -20.44
CA GLU A 5 4.70 13.31 -20.81
C GLU A 5 3.57 12.30 -20.60
N VAL A 6 3.79 11.02 -20.96
CA VAL A 6 2.78 9.98 -20.70
C VAL A 6 2.62 9.71 -19.21
N VAL A 7 3.71 9.72 -18.44
CA VAL A 7 3.68 9.60 -16.98
C VAL A 7 2.97 10.79 -16.33
N ALA A 8 3.20 12.02 -16.80
CA ALA A 8 2.46 13.18 -16.34
C ALA A 8 0.95 13.09 -16.65
N ALA A 9 0.58 12.50 -17.80
CA ALA A 9 -0.81 12.27 -18.15
C ALA A 9 -1.49 11.24 -17.22
N ILE A 10 -0.79 10.16 -16.83
CA ILE A 10 -1.28 9.19 -15.84
C ILE A 10 -1.69 9.92 -14.57
N TRP A 11 -0.75 10.69 -13.98
CA TRP A 11 -0.98 11.36 -12.70
C TRP A 11 -2.07 12.41 -12.80
N LYS A 12 -2.13 13.15 -13.92
CA LYS A 12 -3.21 14.09 -14.15
C LYS A 12 -4.58 13.41 -14.18
N ILE A 13 -4.69 12.21 -14.75
CA ILE A 13 -5.94 11.44 -14.77
C ILE A 13 -6.27 10.96 -13.36
N THR A 14 -5.33 10.34 -12.66
CA THR A 14 -5.57 9.77 -11.32
C THR A 14 -5.83 10.83 -10.25
N ASP A 15 -5.26 12.03 -10.38
CA ASP A 15 -5.44 13.15 -9.45
C ASP A 15 -6.74 13.95 -9.75
N SER A 16 -7.41 13.69 -10.88
CA SER A 16 -8.62 14.43 -11.30
C SER A 16 -9.92 13.86 -10.70
N SER A 17 -10.94 14.72 -10.57
CA SER A 17 -12.21 14.37 -9.93
C SER A 17 -13.00 13.31 -10.71
N PHE A 18 -13.50 12.34 -9.95
CA PHE A 18 -14.31 11.16 -10.29
C PHE A 18 -15.39 11.33 -11.38
N GLU A 19 -15.24 10.62 -12.50
CA GLU A 19 -16.36 10.16 -13.35
C GLU A 19 -16.11 8.72 -13.81
N SER A 20 -17.05 7.81 -13.52
CA SER A 20 -17.02 6.44 -14.03
C SER A 20 -17.15 6.46 -15.56
N GLY A 21 -16.20 5.82 -16.26
CA GLY A 21 -16.15 5.81 -17.72
C GLY A 21 -15.37 4.61 -18.27
N PRO A 22 -15.33 4.42 -19.61
CA PRO A 22 -14.52 3.37 -20.21
C PRO A 22 -13.02 3.60 -19.94
N PRO A 23 -12.20 2.54 -19.97
CA PRO A 23 -10.75 2.67 -19.81
C PRO A 23 -10.15 3.72 -20.76
N VAL A 24 -9.33 4.60 -20.22
CA VAL A 24 -8.55 5.56 -21.01
C VAL A 24 -7.28 4.87 -21.47
N ILE A 25 -7.12 4.71 -22.78
CA ILE A 25 -5.94 4.09 -23.40
C ILE A 25 -5.07 5.20 -23.99
N LEU A 26 -3.83 5.29 -23.53
CA LEU A 26 -2.82 6.22 -24.03
C LEU A 26 -1.75 5.42 -24.76
N GLU A 27 -1.44 5.80 -26.00
CA GLU A 27 -0.27 5.29 -26.70
C GLU A 27 0.96 6.07 -26.24
N ALA A 28 2.00 5.37 -25.78
CA ALA A 28 3.26 6.01 -25.45
C ALA A 28 4.00 6.43 -26.75
N PRO A 29 4.81 7.51 -26.70
CA PRO A 29 5.64 7.94 -27.83
C PRO A 29 6.47 6.79 -28.44
N GLU A 30 6.70 6.84 -29.76
CA GLU A 30 7.45 5.78 -30.45
C GLU A 30 8.88 5.69 -29.89
N GLY A 31 9.28 4.49 -29.46
CA GLY A 31 10.58 4.26 -28.82
C GLY A 31 10.53 4.23 -27.29
N THR A 32 9.39 4.53 -26.66
CA THR A 32 9.21 4.40 -25.21
C THR A 32 9.43 2.95 -24.78
N SER A 33 10.42 2.74 -23.92
CA SER A 33 10.70 1.43 -23.34
C SER A 33 9.66 1.08 -22.28
N LEU A 34 9.05 -0.11 -22.37
CA LEU A 34 8.12 -0.57 -21.33
C LEU A 34 8.83 -0.63 -19.98
N THR A 35 10.06 -1.15 -19.90
CA THR A 35 10.82 -1.22 -18.65
C THR A 35 11.06 0.15 -18.04
N GLY A 36 11.38 1.16 -18.86
CA GLY A 36 11.54 2.55 -18.40
C GLY A 36 10.24 3.10 -17.82
N LEU A 37 9.13 2.92 -18.54
CA LEU A 37 7.81 3.34 -18.09
C LEU A 37 7.37 2.62 -16.80
N LEU A 38 7.64 1.32 -16.67
CA LEU A 38 7.36 0.56 -15.44
C LEU A 38 8.17 1.08 -14.26
N ALA A 39 9.42 1.48 -14.46
CA ALA A 39 10.26 2.05 -13.41
C ALA A 39 9.77 3.43 -12.98
N GLU A 40 9.38 4.30 -13.93
CA GLU A 40 8.86 5.64 -13.61
C GLU A 40 7.51 5.57 -12.90
N VAL A 41 6.57 4.77 -13.39
CA VAL A 41 5.26 4.59 -12.74
C VAL A 41 5.42 3.88 -11.39
N GLY A 42 6.25 2.84 -11.34
CA GLY A 42 6.52 2.09 -10.11
C GLY A 42 7.21 2.90 -9.01
N GLY A 43 7.95 3.97 -9.38
CA GLY A 43 8.51 4.91 -8.41
C GLY A 43 7.45 5.59 -7.53
N ARG A 44 6.23 5.80 -8.06
CA ARG A 44 5.11 6.41 -7.32
C ARG A 44 3.98 5.44 -7.00
N ALA A 45 3.71 4.42 -7.82
CA ALA A 45 2.64 3.44 -7.57
C ALA A 45 3.15 2.16 -6.87
N GLY A 46 4.45 2.04 -6.62
CA GLY A 46 5.05 0.87 -5.98
C GLY A 46 5.21 -0.31 -6.96
N ARG A 47 5.11 -1.53 -6.46
CA ARG A 47 5.31 -2.75 -7.26
C ARG A 47 4.08 -3.11 -8.10
N PRO A 48 4.24 -3.34 -9.42
CA PRO A 48 3.13 -3.83 -10.26
C PRO A 48 2.84 -5.32 -10.07
N ARG A 49 1.60 -5.71 -10.34
CA ARG A 49 1.17 -7.10 -10.59
C ARG A 49 1.42 -7.47 -12.05
N ASN A 50 1.70 -8.75 -12.30
CA ASN A 50 1.75 -9.29 -13.66
C ASN A 50 0.35 -9.77 -14.07
N LEU A 51 -0.24 -9.14 -15.09
CA LEU A 51 -1.59 -9.44 -15.56
C LEU A 51 -1.57 -10.23 -16.89
N ALA A 52 -0.53 -10.04 -17.68
CA ALA A 52 -0.30 -10.80 -18.91
C ALA A 52 1.19 -10.89 -19.24
N ALA A 53 1.62 -12.01 -19.82
CA ALA A 53 2.97 -12.23 -20.31
C ALA A 53 2.96 -13.16 -21.53
N ASP A 54 3.84 -12.89 -22.50
CA ASP A 54 4.01 -13.68 -23.73
C ASP A 54 2.71 -13.97 -24.50
N GLY A 55 1.80 -12.99 -24.52
CA GLY A 55 0.50 -13.10 -25.18
C GLY A 55 -0.57 -13.84 -24.38
N PHE A 56 -0.27 -14.20 -23.13
CA PHE A 56 -1.17 -14.92 -22.25
C PHE A 56 -1.63 -14.03 -21.10
N THR A 57 -2.93 -13.78 -21.04
CA THR A 57 -3.58 -13.09 -19.91
C THR A 57 -3.84 -14.09 -18.78
N ASP A 58 -3.63 -13.66 -17.54
CA ASP A 58 -3.98 -14.46 -16.36
C ASP A 58 -5.51 -14.73 -16.36
N PRO A 59 -5.95 -15.99 -16.42
CA PRO A 59 -7.37 -16.33 -16.50
C PRO A 59 -8.13 -16.12 -15.19
N SER A 60 -7.44 -15.83 -14.07
CA SER A 60 -8.03 -15.55 -12.77
C SER A 60 -8.44 -14.09 -12.58
N LEU A 61 -8.17 -13.22 -13.56
CA LEU A 61 -8.49 -11.80 -13.46
C LEU A 61 -10.00 -11.56 -13.41
N THR A 62 -10.36 -10.57 -12.60
CA THR A 62 -11.71 -10.04 -12.38
C THR A 62 -11.65 -8.52 -12.49
N GLU A 63 -12.81 -7.84 -12.55
CA GLU A 63 -12.93 -6.37 -12.45
C GLU A 63 -12.07 -5.80 -11.31
N ARG A 64 -12.01 -6.55 -10.21
CA ARG A 64 -11.33 -6.26 -8.96
C ARG A 64 -9.85 -6.63 -8.89
N THR A 65 -9.36 -7.39 -9.85
CA THR A 65 -7.94 -7.80 -9.90
C THR A 65 -7.21 -7.29 -11.13
N GLY A 66 -7.85 -6.42 -11.93
CA GLY A 66 -7.22 -5.69 -13.04
C GLY A 66 -7.67 -6.14 -14.43
N LEU A 67 -8.76 -6.89 -14.55
CA LEU A 67 -9.36 -7.29 -15.84
C LEU A 67 -9.61 -6.09 -16.79
N PRO A 68 -10.04 -4.90 -16.34
CA PRO A 68 -10.25 -3.74 -17.21
C PRO A 68 -9.00 -3.23 -17.92
N LEU A 69 -7.80 -3.61 -17.43
CA LEU A 69 -6.53 -3.23 -18.06
C LEU A 69 -6.18 -4.10 -19.27
N VAL A 70 -6.75 -5.31 -19.38
CA VAL A 70 -6.39 -6.30 -20.40
C VAL A 70 -7.50 -6.54 -21.42
N GLU A 71 -8.77 -6.43 -21.01
CA GLU A 71 -9.94 -6.63 -21.87
C GLU A 71 -9.95 -5.81 -23.16
N PRO A 72 -9.51 -4.53 -23.18
CA PRO A 72 -9.57 -3.74 -24.41
C PRO A 72 -8.75 -4.29 -25.58
N PHE A 73 -7.78 -5.18 -25.31
CA PHE A 73 -6.81 -5.63 -26.31
C PHE A 73 -7.05 -7.06 -26.80
N GLY A 74 -7.68 -7.93 -26.00
CA GLY A 74 -7.89 -9.33 -26.35
C GLY A 74 -6.60 -10.01 -26.84
N ASP A 75 -6.66 -10.62 -28.03
CA ASP A 75 -5.53 -11.34 -28.66
C ASP A 75 -4.36 -10.41 -29.09
N GLU A 76 -4.54 -9.09 -29.06
CA GLU A 76 -3.48 -8.13 -29.41
C GLU A 76 -2.51 -7.87 -28.25
N LEU A 77 -2.83 -8.29 -27.02
CA LEU A 77 -1.98 -8.07 -25.85
C LEU A 77 -0.78 -9.00 -25.84
N LEU A 78 0.43 -8.46 -25.62
CA LEU A 78 1.65 -9.25 -25.39
C LEU A 78 1.98 -9.36 -23.91
N GLU A 79 1.97 -8.24 -23.20
CA GLU A 79 2.22 -8.21 -21.76
C GLU A 79 1.55 -7.01 -21.13
N MET A 80 1.17 -7.15 -19.87
CA MET A 80 0.57 -6.08 -19.07
C MET A 80 1.06 -6.19 -17.62
N ARG A 81 1.43 -5.04 -17.06
CA ARG A 81 1.70 -4.84 -15.64
C ARG A 81 0.70 -3.83 -15.09
N GLY A 82 0.14 -4.12 -13.92
CA GLY A 82 -0.94 -3.32 -13.35
C GLY A 82 -0.71 -2.92 -11.90
N TRP A 83 -1.19 -1.74 -11.53
CA TRP A 83 -1.23 -1.25 -10.15
C TRP A 83 -2.66 -0.91 -9.75
N ALA A 84 -3.01 -1.23 -8.51
CA ALA A 84 -4.10 -0.58 -7.80
C ALA A 84 -3.57 0.73 -7.22
N TYR A 85 -4.12 1.87 -7.63
CA TYR A 85 -3.69 3.19 -7.16
C TYR A 85 -4.91 4.08 -6.91
N GLY A 86 -5.27 4.27 -5.65
CA GLY A 86 -6.52 4.92 -5.26
C GLY A 86 -7.74 4.25 -5.91
N SER A 87 -8.59 5.06 -6.54
CA SER A 87 -9.77 4.61 -7.30
C SER A 87 -9.47 4.17 -8.74
N HIS A 88 -8.20 4.02 -9.12
CA HIS A 88 -7.79 3.71 -10.49
C HIS A 88 -6.92 2.45 -10.58
N TRP A 89 -7.14 1.69 -11.64
CA TRP A 89 -6.20 0.75 -12.18
C TRP A 89 -5.27 1.51 -13.11
N ILE A 90 -3.96 1.35 -12.94
CA ILE A 90 -2.96 1.82 -13.90
C ILE A 90 -2.33 0.58 -14.54
N GLY A 91 -2.37 0.48 -15.86
CA GLY A 91 -1.78 -0.60 -16.64
C GLY A 91 -0.70 -0.04 -17.56
N CYS A 92 0.44 -0.72 -17.66
CA CYS A 92 1.48 -0.45 -18.63
C CYS A 92 1.82 -1.76 -19.34
N GLY A 93 1.78 -1.77 -20.67
CA GLY A 93 1.94 -3.00 -21.43
C GLY A 93 2.40 -2.81 -22.86
N ARG A 94 2.57 -3.94 -23.55
CA ARG A 94 2.80 -3.97 -25.00
C ARG A 94 1.67 -4.68 -25.71
N VAL A 95 1.26 -4.13 -26.85
CA VAL A 95 0.22 -4.69 -27.72
C VAL A 95 0.70 -4.73 -29.17
N VAL A 96 0.14 -5.61 -29.98
CA VAL A 96 0.38 -5.71 -31.43
C VAL A 96 -0.84 -5.22 -32.20
N THR A 97 -0.87 -3.91 -32.47
CA THR A 97 -1.88 -3.30 -33.33
C THR A 97 -1.36 -3.17 -34.76
N SER A 98 -2.14 -3.61 -35.75
CA SER A 98 -1.79 -3.47 -37.18
C SER A 98 -0.38 -4.00 -37.55
N ARG A 99 0.04 -5.11 -36.92
CA ARG A 99 1.38 -5.74 -37.05
C ARG A 99 2.56 -4.90 -36.56
N ARG A 100 2.34 -3.93 -35.67
CA ARG A 100 3.40 -3.19 -34.99
C ARG A 100 3.24 -3.34 -33.49
N GLU A 101 4.34 -3.57 -32.80
CA GLU A 101 4.38 -3.50 -31.34
C GLU A 101 4.28 -2.03 -30.89
N ARG A 102 3.43 -1.78 -29.90
CA ARG A 102 3.21 -0.47 -29.30
C ARG A 102 3.20 -0.60 -27.78
N THR A 103 3.85 0.36 -27.11
CA THR A 103 3.76 0.53 -25.66
C THR A 103 2.50 1.33 -25.36
N VAL A 104 1.66 0.81 -24.47
CA VAL A 104 0.38 1.42 -24.10
C VAL A 104 0.28 1.57 -22.59
N VAL A 105 -0.44 2.61 -22.19
CA VAL A 105 -0.90 2.82 -20.83
C VAL A 105 -2.40 2.74 -20.81
N VAL A 106 -2.95 2.04 -19.83
CA VAL A 106 -4.40 1.99 -19.60
C VAL A 106 -4.67 2.54 -18.21
N VAL A 107 -5.60 3.48 -18.10
CA VAL A 107 -6.14 3.92 -16.82
C VAL A 107 -7.62 3.57 -16.79
N ALA A 108 -8.01 2.71 -15.86
CA ALA A 108 -9.40 2.28 -15.69
C ALA A 108 -9.87 2.58 -14.26
N THR A 109 -11.17 2.74 -14.07
CA THR A 109 -11.74 2.90 -12.73
C THR A 109 -11.68 1.57 -11.98
N ARG A 110 -11.34 1.59 -10.69
CA ARG A 110 -11.46 0.43 -9.81
C ARG A 110 -12.89 0.33 -9.32
N GLU A 111 -13.44 -0.88 -9.41
CA GLU A 111 -14.70 -1.19 -8.75
C GLU A 111 -14.51 -1.05 -7.23
N ASP A 112 -15.38 -0.25 -6.61
CA ASP A 112 -15.41 -0.12 -5.16
C ASP A 112 -16.01 -1.40 -4.55
N PRO A 113 -15.26 -2.11 -3.68
CA PRO A 113 -15.77 -3.27 -2.98
C PRO A 113 -17.05 -3.05 -2.21
N ALA A 114 -17.27 -1.83 -1.70
CA ALA A 114 -18.40 -1.45 -0.88
C ALA A 114 -19.67 -1.13 -1.70
N VAL A 115 -19.59 -1.05 -3.02
CA VAL A 115 -20.71 -0.56 -3.88
C VAL A 115 -21.28 -1.68 -4.78
N SER A 116 -20.56 -2.79 -4.95
CA SER A 116 -20.65 -3.64 -6.15
C SER A 116 -21.70 -4.76 -6.17
N VAL A 117 -22.67 -4.81 -5.23
CA VAL A 117 -23.72 -5.86 -5.29
C VAL A 117 -25.16 -5.31 -5.33
N THR A 118 -25.43 -4.13 -4.76
CA THR A 118 -26.80 -3.61 -4.60
C THR A 118 -27.01 -2.20 -5.15
N GLY A 119 -25.94 -1.50 -5.55
CA GLY A 119 -26.02 -0.07 -5.93
C GLY A 119 -26.22 0.86 -4.73
N GLU A 120 -26.11 0.34 -3.50
CA GLU A 120 -26.10 1.11 -2.26
C GLU A 120 -24.71 0.94 -1.61
N ARG A 121 -24.15 2.05 -1.09
CA ARG A 121 -22.88 2.06 -0.35
C ARG A 121 -23.03 1.19 0.91
N GLU A 122 -22.37 0.06 0.91
CA GLU A 122 -22.19 -0.79 2.07
C GLU A 122 -20.72 -0.71 2.50
N ASP A 123 -20.35 0.46 3.00
CA ASP A 123 -19.06 0.72 3.64
C ASP A 123 -18.79 -0.42 4.65
N PRO A 124 -17.63 -1.09 4.64
CA PRO A 124 -17.31 -2.12 5.63
C PRO A 124 -17.36 -1.63 7.08
N ALA A 125 -17.24 -0.31 7.34
CA ALA A 125 -17.57 0.26 8.65
C ALA A 125 -19.08 0.25 8.98
N VAL A 126 -19.94 0.10 7.97
CA VAL A 126 -21.40 0.04 8.05
C VAL A 126 -21.93 -1.40 7.98
N THR A 127 -21.37 -2.27 7.14
CA THR A 127 -21.76 -3.70 7.05
C THR A 127 -21.09 -4.59 8.09
N GLY A 128 -19.96 -4.14 8.64
CA GLY A 128 -19.16 -4.91 9.59
C GLY A 128 -18.26 -5.93 8.90
N PHE A 129 -17.16 -6.26 9.56
CA PHE A 129 -16.24 -7.31 9.13
C PHE A 129 -16.76 -8.70 9.57
N PRO A 130 -16.27 -9.80 8.96
CA PRO A 130 -16.55 -11.14 9.47
C PRO A 130 -16.20 -11.23 10.97
N GLU A 131 -17.05 -11.92 11.74
CA GLU A 131 -17.02 -11.89 13.22
C GLU A 131 -15.64 -12.29 13.80
N ASP A 132 -14.95 -13.22 13.14
CA ASP A 132 -13.63 -13.74 13.55
C ASP A 132 -12.47 -13.23 12.67
N ALA A 133 -12.68 -12.21 11.83
CA ALA A 133 -11.62 -11.68 10.99
C ALA A 133 -10.53 -11.01 11.84
N SER A 134 -9.27 -11.40 11.62
CA SER A 134 -8.12 -10.71 12.17
C SER A 134 -8.01 -9.29 11.59
N TRP A 135 -7.21 -8.42 12.22
CA TRP A 135 -6.98 -7.08 11.68
C TRP A 135 -6.33 -7.09 10.30
N ALA A 136 -5.42 -8.03 10.05
CA ALA A 136 -4.80 -8.21 8.73
C ALA A 136 -5.85 -8.59 7.66
N GLU A 137 -6.78 -9.49 7.99
CA GLU A 137 -7.86 -9.89 7.07
C GLU A 137 -8.82 -8.73 6.79
N LYS A 138 -9.15 -7.91 7.80
CA LYS A 138 -9.96 -6.70 7.62
C LYS A 138 -9.28 -5.71 6.67
N LEU A 139 -7.98 -5.45 6.86
CA LEU A 139 -7.21 -4.59 5.97
C LEU A 139 -7.16 -5.15 4.55
N ARG A 140 -7.05 -6.47 4.41
CA ARG A 140 -7.07 -7.14 3.09
C ARG A 140 -8.39 -6.92 2.37
N ILE A 141 -9.51 -7.03 3.09
CA ILE A 141 -10.86 -6.74 2.56
C ILE A 141 -10.98 -5.26 2.15
N LEU A 142 -10.51 -4.33 2.98
CA LEU A 142 -10.58 -2.89 2.71
C LEU A 142 -9.78 -2.48 1.47
N THR A 143 -8.60 -3.06 1.29
CA THR A 143 -7.65 -2.67 0.23
C THR A 143 -7.80 -3.49 -1.05
N ASP A 144 -8.56 -4.58 -0.99
CA ASP A 144 -8.60 -5.64 -2.02
C ASP A 144 -7.20 -6.17 -2.37
N TRP A 145 -6.35 -6.26 -1.34
CA TRP A 145 -4.99 -6.71 -1.49
C TRP A 145 -4.96 -8.22 -1.74
N ASP A 146 -4.26 -8.60 -2.81
CA ASP A 146 -3.94 -9.99 -3.11
C ASP A 146 -2.46 -10.21 -2.78
N PRO A 147 -2.15 -10.95 -1.70
CA PRO A 147 -0.78 -11.07 -1.21
C PRO A 147 0.08 -11.86 -2.20
N VAL A 148 1.15 -11.22 -2.67
CA VAL A 148 2.20 -11.88 -3.45
C VAL A 148 3.10 -12.66 -2.48
N PRO A 149 3.54 -13.90 -2.81
CA PRO A 149 4.47 -14.63 -1.94
C PRO A 149 5.72 -13.82 -1.60
N GLN A 150 5.96 -13.61 -0.31
CA GLN A 150 7.11 -12.86 0.20
C GLN A 150 8.04 -13.75 1.02
N ARG A 151 9.26 -13.27 1.24
CA ARG A 151 10.17 -13.92 2.19
C ARG A 151 9.63 -13.73 3.60
N ALA A 152 9.36 -14.84 4.28
CA ALA A 152 8.95 -14.82 5.68
C ALA A 152 9.97 -14.08 6.56
N VAL A 153 9.48 -13.25 7.46
CA VAL A 153 10.29 -12.54 8.46
C VAL A 153 10.73 -13.54 9.54
N ASP A 154 12.01 -13.48 9.93
CA ASP A 154 12.51 -14.23 11.09
C ASP A 154 12.18 -13.46 12.37
N TRP A 155 10.93 -13.56 12.82
CA TRP A 155 10.44 -12.84 14.00
C TRP A 155 11.28 -13.08 15.26
N PRO A 156 11.71 -14.31 15.61
CA PRO A 156 12.61 -14.53 16.74
C PRO A 156 13.92 -13.74 16.64
N ALA A 157 14.53 -13.64 15.46
CA ALA A 157 15.74 -12.85 15.26
C ALA A 157 15.48 -11.34 15.39
N VAL A 158 14.35 -10.85 14.86
CA VAL A 158 13.93 -9.44 14.99
C VAL A 158 13.68 -9.07 16.45
N GLU A 159 12.90 -9.87 17.18
CA GLU A 159 12.58 -9.63 18.58
C GLU A 159 13.84 -9.72 19.48
N ALA A 160 14.78 -10.62 19.16
CA ALA A 160 16.08 -10.67 19.82
C ALA A 160 16.94 -9.43 19.58
N ALA A 161 16.90 -8.88 18.36
CA ALA A 161 17.63 -7.66 18.01
C ALA A 161 17.05 -6.41 18.68
N LEU A 162 15.72 -6.34 18.81
CA LEU A 162 15.03 -5.25 19.51
C LEU A 162 15.11 -5.39 21.04
N GLY A 163 15.25 -6.61 21.56
CA GLY A 163 15.19 -6.89 23.01
C GLY A 163 13.77 -6.95 23.57
N THR A 164 12.75 -7.02 22.72
CA THR A 164 11.34 -7.16 23.10
C THR A 164 10.58 -7.97 22.07
N SER A 165 9.52 -8.67 22.50
CA SER A 165 8.51 -9.18 21.58
C SER A 165 7.70 -8.04 20.96
N LEU A 166 7.14 -8.29 19.78
CA LEU A 166 6.30 -7.34 19.04
C LEU A 166 4.83 -7.74 19.06
N PRO A 167 3.89 -6.79 18.90
CA PRO A 167 2.46 -7.08 18.78
C PRO A 167 2.16 -8.13 17.70
N SER A 168 1.23 -9.02 17.99
CA SER A 168 0.84 -10.13 17.10
C SER A 168 0.15 -9.64 15.83
N ASP A 169 -0.68 -8.60 15.92
CA ASP A 169 -1.38 -7.99 14.79
C ASP A 169 -0.41 -7.37 13.78
N TYR A 170 0.64 -6.69 14.25
CA TYR A 170 1.70 -6.15 13.41
C TYR A 170 2.42 -7.26 12.64
N LYS A 171 2.78 -8.36 13.31
CA LYS A 171 3.46 -9.49 12.66
C LYS A 171 2.59 -10.10 11.57
N GLU A 172 1.29 -10.30 11.85
CA GLU A 172 0.34 -10.80 10.87
C GLU A 172 0.17 -9.85 9.67
N ILE A 173 0.08 -8.54 9.93
CA ILE A 173 -0.03 -7.52 8.87
C ILE A 173 1.23 -7.50 8.01
N VAL A 174 2.42 -7.52 8.62
CA VAL A 174 3.68 -7.56 7.86
C VAL A 174 3.84 -8.86 7.07
N ASP A 175 3.47 -10.01 7.63
CA ASP A 175 3.53 -11.29 6.91
C ASP A 175 2.56 -11.33 5.71
N LEU A 176 1.44 -10.60 5.78
CA LEU A 176 0.44 -10.52 4.70
C LEU A 176 0.75 -9.46 3.65
N PHE A 177 1.15 -8.26 4.06
CA PHE A 177 1.31 -7.09 3.20
C PHE A 177 2.76 -6.84 2.80
N GLY A 178 3.70 -7.10 3.70
CA GLY A 178 5.12 -6.81 3.51
C GLY A 178 5.44 -5.31 3.50
N PRO A 179 6.60 -4.92 2.91
CA PRO A 179 7.01 -3.53 2.79
C PRO A 179 6.03 -2.72 1.92
N GLY A 180 5.56 -1.60 2.44
CA GLY A 180 4.63 -0.71 1.75
C GLY A 180 3.80 0.14 2.71
N GLY A 181 2.79 0.82 2.15
CA GLY A 181 1.93 1.73 2.91
C GLY A 181 0.46 1.67 2.52
N PHE A 182 -0.38 2.20 3.41
CA PHE A 182 -1.83 2.29 3.24
C PHE A 182 -2.24 3.72 2.88
N ASP A 183 -2.96 3.88 1.76
CA ASP A 183 -3.57 5.14 1.30
C ASP A 183 -2.63 6.37 1.24
N GLU A 184 -1.31 6.13 1.10
CA GLU A 184 -0.27 7.17 1.22
C GLU A 184 -0.32 7.92 2.57
N GLN A 185 -1.04 7.39 3.56
CA GLN A 185 -1.15 7.96 4.89
C GLN A 185 -0.06 7.43 5.82
N VAL A 186 0.30 6.16 5.68
CA VAL A 186 1.31 5.51 6.52
C VAL A 186 2.04 4.42 5.76
N ASP A 187 3.36 4.50 5.79
CA ASP A 187 4.28 3.47 5.34
C ASP A 187 4.76 2.66 6.54
N LEU A 188 4.69 1.34 6.43
CA LEU A 188 5.13 0.43 7.48
C LEU A 188 6.65 0.35 7.52
N LEU A 189 7.21 0.48 8.72
CA LEU A 189 8.57 0.02 8.97
C LEU A 189 8.52 -1.51 9.04
N VAL A 190 9.23 -2.19 8.14
CA VAL A 190 9.22 -3.65 7.99
C VAL A 190 10.65 -4.18 8.17
N PRO A 191 10.89 -5.20 9.02
CA PRO A 191 12.24 -5.75 9.20
C PRO A 191 12.85 -6.22 7.87
N GLY A 192 14.07 -5.76 7.60
CA GLY A 192 14.82 -6.03 6.37
C GLY A 192 14.38 -5.20 5.15
N ALA A 193 13.44 -4.28 5.28
CA ALA A 193 13.04 -3.37 4.19
C ALA A 193 14.06 -2.25 4.02
N LEU A 194 14.52 -2.01 2.79
CA LEU A 194 15.53 -0.99 2.51
C LEU A 194 14.97 0.40 2.81
N GLY A 195 15.65 1.18 3.66
CA GLY A 195 15.23 2.53 4.06
C GLY A 195 14.07 2.59 5.06
N MET A 196 13.34 1.48 5.22
CA MET A 196 12.17 1.35 6.10
C MET A 196 12.33 0.17 7.07
N ASP A 197 13.56 -0.13 7.51
CA ASP A 197 13.85 -1.26 8.41
C ASP A 197 13.52 -0.90 9.86
N LEU A 198 12.54 -1.61 10.45
CA LEU A 198 12.10 -1.35 11.82
C LEU A 198 13.23 -1.43 12.86
N VAL A 199 14.16 -2.36 12.72
CA VAL A 199 15.26 -2.56 13.68
C VAL A 199 16.30 -1.46 13.58
N ASP A 200 16.62 -1.02 12.36
CA ASP A 200 17.58 0.07 12.15
C ASP A 200 17.01 1.42 12.58
N TRP A 201 15.73 1.69 12.29
CA TRP A 201 15.03 2.87 12.80
C TRP A 201 14.95 2.88 14.33
N ALA A 202 14.62 1.75 14.97
CA ALA A 202 14.60 1.65 16.43
C ALA A 202 15.95 1.99 17.08
N LYS A 203 17.07 1.60 16.47
CA LYS A 203 18.42 1.97 16.95
C LYS A 203 18.68 3.47 16.75
N SER A 204 18.39 3.98 15.55
CA SER A 204 18.59 5.39 15.22
C SER A 204 17.79 6.32 16.15
N ASP A 205 16.52 5.98 16.40
CA ASP A 205 15.64 6.75 17.28
C ASP A 205 16.04 6.64 18.76
N GLY A 206 16.63 5.51 19.16
CA GLY A 206 17.20 5.31 20.49
C GLY A 206 18.43 6.17 20.76
N ASP A 207 19.24 6.45 19.73
CA ASP A 207 20.44 7.28 19.82
C ASP A 207 20.14 8.79 19.71
N ALA A 208 18.96 9.16 19.19
CA ALA A 208 18.53 10.54 19.04
C ALA A 208 17.96 11.11 20.34
N ALA A 209 18.74 11.97 21.01
CA ALA A 209 18.26 12.69 22.19
C ALA A 209 17.08 13.63 21.82
N ASP A 210 16.06 13.65 22.69
CA ASP A 210 14.90 14.53 22.62
C ASP A 210 13.97 14.35 21.40
N LEU A 211 14.16 13.31 20.58
CA LEU A 211 13.32 13.04 19.40
C LEU A 211 11.82 12.96 19.75
N TRP A 212 11.51 12.42 20.92
CA TRP A 212 10.15 12.09 21.33
C TRP A 212 9.61 12.93 22.49
N ASP A 213 10.23 14.07 22.82
CA ASP A 213 9.80 14.91 23.95
C ASP A 213 8.28 15.13 23.96
N PRO A 214 7.57 14.92 25.11
CA PRO A 214 8.08 14.63 26.45
C PRO A 214 8.31 13.14 26.77
N TYR A 215 8.19 12.25 25.80
CA TYR A 215 8.40 10.80 25.96
C TYR A 215 9.87 10.42 25.76
N ALA A 216 10.25 9.27 26.32
CA ALA A 216 11.57 8.68 26.10
C ALA A 216 11.57 7.80 24.85
N SER A 217 12.72 7.65 24.20
CA SER A 217 12.94 6.62 23.18
C SER A 217 13.01 5.22 23.78
N TYR A 218 12.47 4.22 23.09
CA TYR A 218 12.83 2.83 23.34
C TYR A 218 14.36 2.66 23.19
N PRO A 219 15.07 1.93 24.07
CA PRO A 219 14.59 0.91 25.02
C PRO A 219 14.31 1.40 26.45
N ALA A 220 14.17 2.71 26.69
CA ALA A 220 13.77 3.19 28.01
C ALA A 220 12.38 2.64 28.42
N LEU A 221 12.13 2.55 29.73
CA LEU A 221 10.83 2.09 30.25
C LEU A 221 9.70 3.01 29.76
N ARG A 222 8.66 2.42 29.16
CA ARG A 222 7.57 3.15 28.47
C ARG A 222 8.04 4.03 27.30
N GLY A 223 9.19 3.69 26.72
CA GLY A 223 9.75 4.38 25.58
C GLY A 223 8.96 4.13 24.30
N LEU A 224 9.03 5.08 23.36
CA LEU A 224 8.35 5.00 22.08
C LEU A 224 9.17 4.19 21.08
N LEU A 225 8.51 3.29 20.36
CA LEU A 225 9.08 2.47 19.29
C LEU A 225 8.32 2.76 17.99
N ARG A 226 8.99 3.37 17.01
CA ARG A 226 8.39 3.69 15.71
C ARG A 226 8.08 2.42 14.91
N TRP A 227 6.89 2.39 14.31
CA TRP A 227 6.41 1.30 13.46
C TRP A 227 5.90 1.78 12.10
N GLY A 228 5.63 3.07 11.96
CA GLY A 228 5.23 3.68 10.70
C GLY A 228 5.77 5.09 10.57
N ALA A 229 5.86 5.55 9.33
CA ALA A 229 6.17 6.92 8.98
C ALA A 229 5.21 7.38 7.87
N SER A 230 5.19 8.68 7.59
CA SER A 230 4.47 9.21 6.43
C SER A 230 5.26 10.31 5.76
N GLU A 231 4.96 10.57 4.48
CA GLU A 231 5.46 11.75 3.77
C GLU A 231 4.97 13.07 4.38
N GLN A 232 3.88 13.03 5.17
CA GLN A 232 3.28 14.19 5.84
C GLN A 232 3.90 14.47 7.22
N GLU A 233 5.06 13.90 7.51
CA GLU A 233 5.81 14.09 8.76
C GLU A 233 5.11 13.56 10.01
N PHE A 234 4.13 12.65 9.87
CA PHE A 234 3.59 11.90 11.00
C PHE A 234 4.55 10.80 11.47
N ASP A 235 4.68 10.73 12.79
CA ASP A 235 5.33 9.64 13.49
C ASP A 235 4.31 8.66 14.05
N PHE A 236 4.40 7.40 13.66
CA PHE A 236 3.54 6.35 14.18
C PHE A 236 4.35 5.41 15.08
N VAL A 237 4.02 5.42 16.37
CA VAL A 237 4.82 4.74 17.40
C VAL A 237 3.94 3.91 18.33
N TRP A 238 4.52 2.86 18.92
CA TRP A 238 3.96 2.19 20.08
C TRP A 238 4.55 2.81 21.33
N GLN A 239 3.72 3.03 22.35
CA GLN A 239 4.26 3.23 23.70
C GLN A 239 4.44 1.88 24.38
N THR A 240 5.70 1.44 24.48
CA THR A 240 6.05 0.15 25.08
C THR A 240 5.74 0.10 26.59
N GLY A 241 5.92 -1.06 27.23
CA GLY A 241 6.02 -1.16 28.69
C GLY A 241 4.85 -1.83 29.42
N THR A 242 3.77 -2.24 28.75
CA THR A 242 2.91 -3.31 29.29
C THR A 242 3.61 -4.66 29.14
N ALA A 243 3.22 -5.65 29.95
CA ALA A 243 3.85 -6.97 29.93
C ALA A 243 3.53 -7.77 28.65
N ASN A 244 2.36 -7.53 28.05
CA ASN A 244 1.96 -8.12 26.79
C ASN A 244 2.04 -7.04 25.68
N PRO A 245 2.87 -7.22 24.63
CA PRO A 245 2.96 -6.28 23.52
C PRO A 245 1.65 -6.04 22.78
N ASP A 246 0.72 -7.00 22.79
CA ASP A 246 -0.61 -6.80 22.18
C ASP A 246 -1.43 -5.70 22.88
N ASP A 247 -1.06 -5.33 24.11
CA ASP A 247 -1.69 -4.25 24.86
C ASP A 247 -0.98 -2.91 24.67
N TRP A 248 0.02 -2.82 23.77
CA TRP A 248 0.71 -1.56 23.51
C TRP A 248 -0.19 -0.60 22.72
N PRO A 249 -0.45 0.60 23.26
CA PRO A 249 -1.23 1.62 22.58
C PRO A 249 -0.43 2.26 21.45
N VAL A 250 -1.14 2.70 20.43
CA VAL A 250 -0.60 3.55 19.36
C VAL A 250 -0.56 5.00 19.81
N LEU A 251 0.54 5.69 19.50
CA LEU A 251 0.62 7.14 19.54
C LEU A 251 0.96 7.65 18.14
N VAL A 252 0.38 8.78 17.78
CA VAL A 252 0.67 9.51 16.55
C VAL A 252 1.23 10.89 16.90
N GLY A 253 2.40 11.20 16.37
CA GLY A 253 3.08 12.48 16.57
C GLY A 253 3.04 13.32 15.31
N LEU A 254 2.82 14.63 15.46
CA LEU A 254 3.05 15.62 14.41
C LEU A 254 3.72 16.85 15.03
N PHE A 255 4.95 17.15 14.61
CA PHE A 255 5.72 18.29 15.15
C PHE A 255 5.82 18.34 16.70
N GLY A 256 5.83 17.17 17.35
CA GLY A 256 5.89 17.04 18.81
C GLY A 256 4.53 17.13 19.53
N ASP A 257 3.44 17.37 18.81
CA ASP A 257 2.08 17.19 19.34
C ASP A 257 1.69 15.71 19.20
N TRP A 258 1.24 15.12 20.31
CA TRP A 258 0.98 13.68 20.41
C TRP A 258 -0.49 13.38 20.68
N GLU A 259 -1.04 12.48 19.87
CA GLU A 259 -2.34 11.87 20.11
C GLU A 259 -2.17 10.39 20.48
N ARG A 260 -2.97 9.93 21.44
CA ARG A 260 -2.92 8.56 21.95
C ARG A 260 -4.19 7.82 21.58
N PHE A 261 -4.00 6.61 21.06
CA PHE A 261 -5.06 5.67 20.72
C PHE A 261 -4.90 4.42 21.58
N ASP A 262 -5.90 4.12 22.42
CA ASP A 262 -5.92 2.93 23.28
C ASP A 262 -6.33 1.68 22.50
N CYS A 263 -5.59 1.39 21.43
CA CYS A 263 -5.73 0.20 20.60
C CYS A 263 -4.38 -0.21 19.99
N GLY A 264 -4.32 -1.44 19.44
CA GLY A 264 -3.19 -1.95 18.67
C GLY A 264 -3.12 -1.38 17.26
N LEU A 265 -2.05 -1.73 16.54
CA LEU A 265 -1.76 -1.20 15.19
C LEU A 265 -2.87 -1.55 14.19
N GLY A 266 -3.32 -2.80 14.18
CA GLY A 266 -4.29 -3.27 13.21
C GLY A 266 -5.66 -2.60 13.35
N GLU A 267 -6.11 -2.39 14.59
CA GLU A 267 -7.32 -1.63 14.86
C GLU A 267 -7.17 -0.16 14.46
N PHE A 268 -6.02 0.44 14.80
CA PHE A 268 -5.71 1.81 14.43
C PHE A 268 -5.77 2.00 12.90
N LEU A 269 -5.12 1.13 12.12
CA LEU A 269 -5.14 1.21 10.65
C LEU A 269 -6.56 1.05 10.07
N VAL A 270 -7.36 0.12 10.58
CA VAL A 270 -8.76 -0.02 10.11
C VAL A 270 -9.55 1.26 10.38
N ARG A 271 -9.45 1.82 11.60
CA ARG A 271 -10.12 3.08 11.95
C ARG A 271 -9.62 4.25 11.11
N MET A 272 -8.31 4.34 10.88
CA MET A 272 -7.66 5.35 10.03
C MET A 272 -8.20 5.34 8.60
N LEU A 273 -8.53 4.16 8.07
CA LEU A 273 -9.10 4.01 6.73
C LEU A 273 -10.60 4.32 6.73
N THR A 274 -11.36 3.82 7.70
CA THR A 274 -12.83 3.82 7.59
C THR A 274 -13.54 4.94 8.36
N ASP A 275 -12.96 5.47 9.43
CA ASP A 275 -13.64 6.41 10.33
C ASP A 275 -13.34 7.87 9.96
N VAL A 276 -14.13 8.41 9.04
CA VAL A 276 -14.10 9.83 8.60
C VAL A 276 -14.26 10.86 9.73
N GLN A 277 -14.71 10.45 10.92
CA GLN A 277 -14.84 11.32 12.09
C GLN A 277 -13.70 11.16 13.09
N TYR A 278 -12.85 10.15 12.93
CA TYR A 278 -11.62 10.01 13.71
C TYR A 278 -10.71 11.18 13.34
N GLY A 279 -10.33 11.96 14.35
CA GLY A 279 -9.35 13.02 14.16
C GLY A 279 -8.00 12.38 13.87
N PHE A 280 -7.45 12.68 12.69
CA PHE A 280 -6.02 12.73 12.41
C PHE A 280 -5.20 11.41 12.36
N PRO A 281 -4.45 11.17 11.27
CA PRO A 281 -4.84 11.38 9.87
C PRO A 281 -5.85 10.30 9.46
N THR A 282 -6.97 10.71 8.89
CA THR A 282 -7.95 9.77 8.33
C THR A 282 -7.89 9.85 6.82
N SER A 283 -7.89 8.69 6.17
CA SER A 283 -7.95 8.63 4.72
C SER A 283 -9.22 9.31 4.20
N ARG A 284 -9.06 10.09 3.13
CA ARG A 284 -10.18 10.67 2.37
C ARG A 284 -10.49 9.86 1.11
N GLN A 285 -9.85 8.71 0.94
CA GLN A 285 -10.10 7.83 -0.17
C GLN A 285 -11.47 7.17 -0.04
N HIS A 286 -12.19 7.08 -1.15
CA HIS A 286 -13.41 6.28 -1.23
C HIS A 286 -13.10 4.80 -1.44
N VAL A 287 -11.97 4.50 -2.06
CA VAL A 287 -11.46 3.14 -2.29
C VAL A 287 -10.06 3.06 -1.72
N HIS A 288 -9.88 2.26 -0.67
CA HIS A 288 -8.58 2.10 -0.01
C HIS A 288 -7.65 1.20 -0.82
N PHE A 289 -6.35 1.37 -0.66
CA PHE A 289 -5.34 0.58 -1.33
C PHE A 289 -4.08 0.42 -0.49
N PHE A 290 -3.35 -0.65 -0.77
CA PHE A 290 -2.01 -0.86 -0.26
C PHE A 290 -1.01 -0.71 -1.41
N GLN A 291 0.03 0.08 -1.17
CA GLN A 291 1.12 0.32 -2.10
C GLN A 291 2.35 -0.48 -1.65
N SER A 292 2.74 -1.52 -2.40
CA SER A 292 3.94 -2.29 -2.06
C SER A 292 5.22 -1.57 -2.49
N HIS A 293 6.19 -1.50 -1.60
CA HIS A 293 7.53 -0.92 -1.84
C HIS A 293 8.63 -1.97 -1.95
N ASP A 294 8.28 -3.27 -2.08
CA ASP A 294 9.26 -4.33 -2.33
C ASP A 294 9.82 -4.23 -3.77
N LEU A 295 10.82 -3.37 -3.96
CA LEU A 295 11.44 -3.10 -5.27
C LEU A 295 12.36 -4.22 -5.78
N ARG A 296 12.44 -5.37 -5.09
CA ARG A 296 13.41 -6.44 -5.37
C ARG A 296 13.18 -7.22 -6.68
N SER A 297 12.29 -6.80 -7.57
CA SER A 297 11.98 -7.53 -8.81
C SER A 297 11.85 -6.67 -10.08
N VAL A 298 12.51 -5.52 -10.19
CA VAL A 298 12.63 -4.82 -11.49
C VAL A 298 13.74 -5.43 -12.37
N GLU A 299 14.51 -6.41 -11.86
CA GLU A 299 15.63 -7.07 -12.57
C GLU A 299 15.39 -8.55 -12.93
N GLY A 300 14.14 -8.97 -13.16
CA GLY A 300 13.79 -10.34 -13.59
C GLY A 300 13.23 -10.42 -14.99
#